data_AF-A0A919DR96-F1
#
_entry.id   AF-A0A919DR96-F1
#
_cell.length_a   1.000
_cell.length_b   1.000
_cell.length_c   1.000
_cell.angle_alpha   90.00
_cell.angle_beta   90.00
_cell.angle_gamma   90.00
#
_symmetry.space_group_name_H-M   'P 1'
#
loop_
_entity.id
_entity.type
_entity.pdbx_description
1 polymer ?
#
loop_
_entity_poly.entity_id
_entity_poly.type
_entity_poly.pdbx_seq_one_letter_code
_entity_poly.pdbx_strand_id
1 'polypeptide(L)'
;MTSTSLDRDSLKALFQAAHQVLELPEGQLPEGTWTPEDRSLMISTMRRLRKRIDHATAVKFTVDQKLEPLEVSEIAQSDSTNEVEVSISPRSATAWTQLLNLPVSRMSPRELHLRTGYEMEELRAAIHKFSRLRDD
;
A
#
# COMPACT_ATOMS: atom_id res chain seq x y z
N MET A 1 -3.21 6.35 17.94
CA MET A 1 -2.79 6.62 16.56
C MET A 1 -1.69 5.65 16.26
N THR A 2 -1.90 4.74 15.32
CA THR A 2 -0.90 3.78 14.87
C THR A 2 -0.17 4.36 13.67
N SER A 3 1.16 4.23 13.66
CA SER A 3 1.95 4.65 12.52
C SER A 3 3.04 3.64 12.21
N THR A 4 3.29 3.42 10.92
CA THR A 4 4.36 2.54 10.45
C THR A 4 5.14 3.23 9.36
N SER A 5 6.47 3.25 9.50
CA SER A 5 7.38 3.74 8.46
C SER A 5 7.80 2.58 7.55
N LEU A 6 7.70 2.81 6.24
CA LEU A 6 8.15 1.89 5.22
C LEU A 6 9.38 2.47 4.53
N ASP A 7 10.45 1.68 4.52
CA ASP A 7 11.64 1.97 3.75
C ASP A 7 11.35 1.99 2.22
N ARG A 8 12.26 2.61 1.47
CA ARG A 8 12.11 2.79 0.02
C ARG A 8 11.88 1.48 -0.74
N ASP A 9 12.52 0.38 -0.33
CA ASP A 9 12.42 -0.88 -1.05
C ASP A 9 11.11 -1.61 -0.75
N SER A 10 10.65 -1.58 0.51
CA SER A 10 9.31 -2.06 0.89
C SER A 10 8.22 -1.29 0.15
N LEU A 11 8.38 0.02 -0.04
CA LEU A 11 7.45 0.84 -0.80
C LEU A 11 7.43 0.50 -2.29
N LYS A 12 8.60 0.29 -2.91
CA LYS A 12 8.65 -0.15 -4.30
C LYS A 12 7.96 -1.51 -4.47
N ALA A 13 8.18 -2.45 -3.55
CA ALA A 13 7.51 -3.74 -3.54
C ALA A 13 5.98 -3.57 -3.45
N LEU A 14 5.49 -2.71 -2.55
CA LEU A 14 4.06 -2.38 -2.46
C LEU A 14 3.51 -1.73 -3.73
N PHE A 15 4.26 -0.83 -4.38
CA PHE A 15 3.83 -0.25 -5.65
C PHE A 15 3.70 -1.32 -6.73
N GLN A 16 4.62 -2.29 -6.80
CA GLN A 16 4.49 -3.38 -7.75
C GLN A 16 3.28 -4.27 -7.44
N ALA A 17 3.06 -4.62 -6.17
CA ALA A 17 1.85 -5.34 -5.76
C ALA A 17 0.57 -4.58 -6.15
N ALA A 18 0.50 -3.28 -5.85
CA ALA A 18 -0.63 -2.43 -6.20
C ALA A 18 -0.85 -2.36 -7.72
N HIS A 19 0.21 -2.31 -8.51
CA HIS A 19 0.12 -2.38 -9.97
C HIS A 19 -0.49 -3.71 -10.43
N GLN A 20 -0.11 -4.85 -9.84
CA GLN A 20 -0.71 -6.14 -10.18
C GLN A 20 -2.20 -6.21 -9.84
N VAL A 21 -2.64 -5.52 -8.78
CA VAL A 21 -4.07 -5.41 -8.45
C VAL A 21 -4.85 -4.74 -9.58
N LEU A 22 -4.27 -3.81 -10.35
CA LEU A 22 -4.92 -3.20 -11.52
C LEU A 22 -5.16 -4.19 -12.67
N GLU A 23 -4.30 -5.19 -12.81
CA GLU A 23 -4.36 -6.16 -13.89
C GLU A 23 -5.28 -7.35 -13.59
N LEU A 24 -5.72 -7.51 -12.34
CA LEU A 24 -6.68 -8.54 -11.97
C LEU A 24 -8.05 -8.25 -12.58
N PRO A 25 -8.67 -9.22 -13.30
CA PRO A 25 -10.02 -9.09 -13.81
C PRO A 25 -11.02 -8.86 -12.68
N GLU A 26 -11.98 -7.95 -12.86
CA GLU A 26 -12.96 -7.60 -11.81
C GLU A 26 -13.74 -8.82 -11.28
N GLY A 27 -14.04 -9.79 -12.15
CA GLY A 27 -14.71 -11.05 -11.76
C GLY A 27 -13.84 -12.06 -11.00
N GLN A 28 -12.55 -11.77 -10.76
CA GLN A 28 -11.66 -12.61 -9.96
C GLN A 28 -11.32 -12.00 -8.60
N LEU A 29 -11.78 -10.79 -8.33
CA LEU A 29 -11.52 -10.15 -7.06
C LEU A 29 -12.43 -10.79 -5.98
N PRO A 30 -11.88 -11.31 -4.87
CA PRO A 30 -12.68 -11.98 -3.84
C PRO A 30 -13.61 -10.98 -3.15
N GLU A 31 -14.79 -11.44 -2.74
CA GLU A 31 -15.63 -10.68 -1.81
C GLU A 31 -14.81 -10.32 -0.57
N GLY A 32 -14.78 -9.03 -0.24
CA GLY A 32 -13.97 -8.49 0.83
C GLY A 32 -14.51 -7.14 1.29
N THR A 33 -13.84 -6.55 2.27
CA THR A 33 -14.25 -5.24 2.82
C THR A 33 -13.79 -4.06 1.96
N TRP A 34 -13.37 -4.31 0.72
CA TRP A 34 -12.86 -3.31 -0.21
C TRP A 34 -13.88 -3.11 -1.35
N THR A 35 -13.95 -1.87 -1.86
CA THR A 35 -14.79 -1.50 -3.01
C THR A 35 -13.94 -1.04 -4.20
N PRO A 36 -14.51 -0.87 -5.40
CA PRO A 36 -13.79 -0.27 -6.53
C PRO A 36 -13.19 1.10 -6.19
N GLU A 37 -13.86 1.88 -5.32
CA GLU A 37 -13.36 3.15 -4.80
C GLU A 37 -12.12 2.97 -3.93
N ASP A 38 -12.09 1.96 -3.04
CA ASP A 38 -10.90 1.63 -2.24
C ASP A 38 -9.68 1.34 -3.15
N ARG A 39 -9.91 0.57 -4.23
CA ARG A 39 -8.87 0.27 -5.24
C ARG A 39 -8.41 1.55 -5.95
N SER A 40 -9.34 2.38 -6.42
CA SER A 40 -9.01 3.64 -7.09
C SER A 40 -8.22 4.60 -6.18
N LEU A 41 -8.63 4.71 -4.92
CA LEU A 41 -7.99 5.53 -3.91
C LEU A 41 -6.58 5.01 -3.56
N MET A 42 -6.42 3.70 -3.42
CA MET A 42 -5.10 3.08 -3.22
C MET A 42 -4.16 3.43 -4.37
N ILE A 43 -4.59 3.21 -5.61
CA ILE A 43 -3.76 3.42 -6.79
C ILE A 43 -3.40 4.89 -6.98
N SER A 44 -4.37 5.79 -6.84
CA SER A 44 -4.12 7.23 -6.93
C SER A 44 -3.13 7.70 -5.87
N THR A 45 -3.23 7.20 -4.64
CA THR A 45 -2.29 7.51 -3.56
C THR A 45 -0.91 6.95 -3.85
N MET A 46 -0.79 5.68 -4.22
CA MET A 46 0.50 5.05 -4.55
C MET A 46 1.19 5.76 -5.72
N ARG A 47 0.44 6.23 -6.74
CA ARG A 47 1.00 7.04 -7.84
C ARG A 47 1.51 8.40 -7.38
N ARG A 48 0.81 9.07 -6.45
CA ARG A 48 1.27 10.35 -5.86
C ARG A 48 2.56 10.15 -5.06
N LEU A 49 2.60 9.11 -4.22
CA LEU A 49 3.77 8.76 -3.42
C LEU A 49 4.97 8.37 -4.27
N ARG A 50 4.77 7.63 -5.36
CA ARG A 50 5.85 7.24 -6.28
C ARG A 50 6.60 8.44 -6.85
N LYS A 51 5.92 9.58 -7.08
CA LYS A 51 6.60 10.80 -7.56
C LYS A 51 7.46 11.47 -6.48
N ARG A 52 7.18 11.20 -5.21
CA ARG A 52 7.84 11.83 -4.06
C ARG A 52 8.93 10.95 -3.45
N ILE A 53 8.80 9.63 -3.61
CA ILE A 53 9.73 8.65 -3.02
C ILE A 53 11.15 8.75 -3.57
N ASP A 54 11.36 9.31 -4.76
CA ASP A 54 12.70 9.50 -5.31
C ASP A 54 13.51 10.53 -4.52
N HIS A 55 12.82 11.39 -3.79
CA HIS A 55 13.42 12.41 -2.92
C HIS A 55 13.27 12.09 -1.44
N ALA A 56 12.56 11.01 -1.07
CA ALA A 56 12.28 10.64 0.32
C ALA A 56 13.06 9.38 0.74
N THR A 57 13.45 9.31 2.01
CA THR A 57 14.13 8.14 2.59
C THR A 57 13.13 7.05 3.00
N ALA A 58 11.93 7.44 3.43
CA ALA A 58 10.85 6.55 3.83
C ALA A 58 9.48 7.24 3.68
N VAL A 59 8.42 6.44 3.78
CA VAL A 59 7.03 6.93 3.87
C VAL A 59 6.42 6.40 5.16
N LYS A 60 5.96 7.32 6.01
CA LYS A 60 5.29 7.00 7.26
C LYS A 60 3.77 7.03 7.05
N PHE A 61 3.16 5.86 7.12
CA PHE A 61 1.71 5.73 7.11
C PHE A 61 1.18 5.85 8.53
N THR A 62 0.08 6.58 8.72
CA THR A 62 -0.62 6.73 10.00
C THR A 62 -2.10 6.42 9.79
N VAL A 63 -2.69 5.63 10.67
CA VAL A 63 -4.15 5.46 10.68
C VAL A 63 -4.76 6.56 11.52
N ASP A 64 -5.50 7.45 10.87
CA ASP A 64 -6.20 8.54 11.54
C ASP A 64 -7.70 8.23 11.64
N GLN A 65 -8.15 8.04 12.88
CA GLN A 65 -9.54 7.74 13.23
C GLN A 65 -10.50 8.91 12.96
N LYS A 66 -9.97 10.11 12.69
CA LYS A 66 -10.76 11.30 12.38
C LYS A 66 -11.03 11.47 10.89
N LEU A 67 -10.35 10.72 10.03
CA LEU A 67 -10.58 10.76 8.59
C LEU A 67 -11.85 9.99 8.24
N GLU A 68 -12.61 10.54 7.30
CA GLU A 68 -13.80 9.88 6.77
C GLU A 68 -13.42 8.59 6.03
N PRO A 69 -14.36 7.63 5.90
CA PRO A 69 -14.16 6.46 5.04
C PRO A 69 -13.75 6.90 3.63
N LEU A 70 -12.77 6.19 3.04
CA LEU A 70 -12.22 6.53 1.72
C LEU A 70 -11.47 7.88 1.65
N GLU A 71 -11.02 8.39 2.80
CA GLU A 71 -10.16 9.57 2.84
C GLU A 71 -8.68 9.19 3.06
N VAL A 72 -7.82 9.96 2.39
CA VAL A 72 -6.36 9.92 2.53
C VAL A 72 -5.86 11.35 2.56
N SER A 73 -5.18 11.71 3.64
CA SER A 73 -4.49 12.99 3.76
C SER A 73 -2.98 12.76 3.62
N GLU A 74 -2.35 13.51 2.71
CA GLU A 74 -0.92 13.41 2.46
C GLU A 74 -0.24 14.70 2.93
N ILE A 75 0.63 14.59 3.93
CA ILE A 75 1.38 15.71 4.47
C ILE A 75 2.73 15.76 3.74
N ALA A 76 3.10 16.98 3.32
CA ALA A 76 4.35 17.19 2.61
C ALA A 76 5.57 16.78 3.46
N GLN A 77 6.63 16.39 2.75
CA GLN A 77 7.92 15.97 3.28
C GLN A 77 8.40 16.92 4.38
N SER A 78 8.73 16.36 5.55
CA SER A 78 9.38 17.16 6.60
C SER A 78 10.82 17.43 6.21
N ASP A 79 11.22 18.71 6.16
CA ASP A 79 12.60 19.15 5.85
C ASP A 79 13.65 18.55 6.80
N SER A 80 13.22 18.05 7.97
CA SER A 80 14.11 17.52 9.01
C SER A 80 14.40 16.01 8.90
N THR A 81 13.47 15.21 8.36
CA THR A 81 13.59 13.73 8.32
C THR A 81 13.61 13.17 6.90
N ASN A 82 13.28 13.98 5.90
CA ASN A 82 13.18 13.54 4.50
C ASN A 82 12.14 12.42 4.30
N GLU A 83 11.20 12.29 5.23
CA GLU A 83 10.10 11.32 5.21
C GLU A 83 8.82 11.97 4.71
N VAL A 84 8.01 11.22 3.96
CA VAL A 84 6.66 11.62 3.54
C VAL A 84 5.64 11.01 4.49
N GLU A 85 4.73 11.81 5.03
CA GLU A 85 3.69 11.34 5.94
C GLU A 85 2.35 11.19 5.22
N VAL A 86 1.70 10.04 5.43
CA VAL A 86 0.42 9.70 4.80
C VAL A 86 -0.54 9.23 5.87
N SER A 87 -1.62 9.97 6.07
CA SER A 87 -2.71 9.59 6.94
C SER A 87 -3.81 8.91 6.12
N ILE A 88 -4.25 7.73 6.54
CA ILE A 88 -5.30 6.96 5.89
C ILE A 88 -6.40 6.62 6.90
N SER A 89 -7.65 6.55 6.43
CA SER A 89 -8.76 6.08 7.27
C SER A 89 -8.58 4.60 7.67
N PRO A 90 -9.11 4.15 8.83
CA PRO A 90 -9.04 2.74 9.26
C PRO A 90 -9.64 1.77 8.25
N ARG A 91 -10.71 2.18 7.57
CA ARG A 91 -11.34 1.40 6.49
C ARG A 91 -10.38 1.24 5.33
N SER A 92 -9.78 2.34 4.84
CA SER A 92 -8.83 2.31 3.73
C SER A 92 -7.62 1.42 4.06
N ALA A 93 -7.08 1.52 5.28
CA ALA A 93 -5.96 0.67 5.72
C ALA A 93 -6.30 -0.83 5.63
N THR A 94 -7.52 -1.20 6.04
CA THR A 94 -8.02 -2.58 5.99
C THR A 94 -8.22 -3.04 4.54
N ALA A 95 -8.90 -2.24 3.74
CA ALA A 95 -9.18 -2.54 2.34
C ALA A 95 -7.88 -2.68 1.52
N TRP A 96 -6.93 -1.77 1.71
CA TRP A 96 -5.66 -1.79 0.98
C TRP A 96 -4.80 -2.99 1.35
N THR A 97 -4.78 -3.37 2.63
CA THR A 97 -4.08 -4.59 3.05
C THR A 97 -4.64 -5.83 2.35
N GLN A 98 -5.97 -5.94 2.21
CA GLN A 98 -6.59 -7.05 1.50
C GLN A 98 -6.26 -7.02 0.00
N LEU A 99 -6.37 -5.85 -0.63
CA LEU A 99 -6.04 -5.66 -2.05
C LEU A 99 -4.58 -6.04 -2.35
N LEU A 100 -3.63 -5.55 -1.55
CA LEU A 100 -2.21 -5.80 -1.73
C LEU A 100 -1.82 -7.27 -1.54
N ASN A 101 -2.60 -8.04 -0.79
CA ASN A 101 -2.40 -9.49 -0.63
C ASN A 101 -2.90 -10.32 -1.82
N LEU A 102 -3.74 -9.76 -2.70
CA LEU A 102 -4.31 -10.51 -3.83
C LEU A 102 -3.25 -11.07 -4.79
N PRO A 103 -2.25 -10.31 -5.27
CA PRO A 103 -1.24 -10.83 -6.18
C PRO A 103 -0.46 -12.00 -5.56
N VAL A 104 -0.08 -11.87 -4.29
CA VAL A 104 0.66 -12.89 -3.53
C VAL A 104 -0.16 -14.18 -3.33
N SER A 105 -1.49 -14.05 -3.27
CA SER A 105 -2.40 -15.18 -3.02
C SER A 105 -2.86 -15.87 -4.31
N ARG A 106 -2.79 -15.17 -5.45
CA ARG A 106 -3.37 -15.62 -6.73
C ARG A 106 -2.33 -16.05 -7.76
N MET A 107 -1.10 -15.55 -7.65
CA MET A 107 -0.03 -15.84 -8.60
C MET A 107 0.96 -16.86 -8.01
N SER A 108 1.53 -17.69 -8.89
CA SER A 108 2.66 -18.52 -8.48
C SER A 108 3.88 -17.65 -8.14
N PRO A 109 4.81 -18.10 -7.28
CA PRO A 109 6.02 -17.34 -6.97
C PRO A 109 6.80 -16.90 -8.22
N ARG A 110 6.89 -17.79 -9.22
CA ARG A 110 7.57 -17.50 -10.49
C ARG A 110 6.87 -16.41 -11.29
N GLU A 111 5.54 -16.47 -11.42
CA GLU A 111 4.78 -15.44 -12.13
C GLU A 111 4.88 -14.09 -11.43
N LEU A 112 4.76 -14.08 -10.11
CA LEU A 112 4.86 -12.88 -9.30
C LEU A 112 6.23 -12.21 -9.46
N HIS A 113 7.31 -13.00 -9.40
CA HIS A 113 8.67 -12.51 -9.65
C HIS A 113 8.83 -11.93 -11.06
N LEU A 114 8.33 -12.62 -12.09
CA LEU A 114 8.42 -12.13 -13.48
C LEU A 114 7.68 -10.80 -13.70
N ARG A 115 6.55 -10.59 -13.02
CA ARG A 115 5.72 -9.38 -13.16
C ARG A 115 6.18 -8.21 -12.30
N THR A 116 6.73 -8.49 -11.13
CA THR A 116 7.06 -7.45 -10.13
C THR A 116 8.56 -7.20 -9.98
N GLY A 117 9.39 -8.18 -10.32
CA GLY A 117 10.83 -8.19 -10.03
C GLY A 117 11.17 -8.49 -8.57
N TYR A 118 10.19 -8.84 -7.73
CA TYR A 118 10.38 -9.16 -6.31
C TYR A 118 10.03 -10.61 -6.03
N GLU A 119 10.76 -11.20 -5.08
CA GLU A 119 10.40 -12.49 -4.53
C GLU A 119 9.09 -12.42 -3.73
N MET A 120 8.37 -13.54 -3.67
CA MET A 120 7.11 -13.63 -2.92
C MET A 120 7.29 -13.23 -1.45
N GLU A 121 8.43 -13.60 -0.84
CA GLU A 121 8.74 -13.27 0.55
C GLU A 121 9.03 -11.78 0.76
N GLU A 122 9.64 -11.10 -0.21
CA GLU A 122 9.88 -9.64 -0.14
C GLU A 122 8.55 -8.88 -0.17
N LEU A 123 7.64 -9.30 -1.06
CA LEU A 123 6.29 -8.73 -1.14
C LEU A 123 5.50 -9.00 0.14
N ARG A 124 5.54 -10.23 0.67
CA ARG A 124 4.90 -10.57 1.94
C ARG A 124 5.45 -9.75 3.10
N ALA A 125 6.77 -9.57 3.18
CA ALA A 125 7.39 -8.76 4.22
C ALA A 125 6.93 -7.29 4.13
N ALA A 126 6.90 -6.72 2.93
CA ALA A 126 6.43 -5.35 2.71
C ALA A 126 4.95 -5.16 3.07
N ILE A 127 4.09 -6.11 2.64
CA ILE A 127 2.66 -6.11 2.97
C ILE A 127 2.45 -6.31 4.47
N HIS A 128 3.21 -7.18 5.11
CA HIS A 128 3.15 -7.40 6.55
C HIS A 128 3.55 -6.13 7.32
N LYS A 129 4.64 -5.44 6.93
CA LYS A 129 4.98 -4.14 7.51
C LYS A 129 3.81 -3.16 7.37
N PHE A 130 3.17 -3.08 6.19
CA PHE A 130 1.99 -2.23 6.01
C PHE A 130 0.79 -2.66 6.85
N SER A 131 0.53 -3.97 6.99
CA SER A 131 -0.63 -4.47 7.74
C SER A 131 -0.54 -4.17 9.24
N ARG A 132 0.67 -4.03 9.79
CA ARG A 132 0.90 -3.64 11.19
C ARG A 132 0.34 -2.27 11.56
N LEU A 133 -0.04 -1.45 10.57
CA LEU A 133 -0.86 -0.26 10.79
C LEU A 133 -2.16 -0.54 11.57
N ARG A 134 -2.64 -1.78 11.58
CA ARG A 134 -3.87 -2.21 12.24
C ARG A 134 -3.68 -2.85 13.61
N ASP A 135 -2.47 -3.32 13.94
CA ASP A 135 -2.23 -4.25 15.05
C ASP A 135 -1.60 -3.58 16.30
N ASP A 136 -1.23 -2.31 16.22
CA ASP A 136 -0.77 -1.47 17.36
C ASP A 136 -1.88 -0.53 17.89
#